data_AF-A0A536FLN8-F1
#
_entry.id   AF-A0A536FLN8-F1
#
_cell.length_a   1.000
_cell.length_b   1.000
_cell.length_c   1.000
_cell.angle_alpha   90.00
_cell.angle_beta   90.00
_cell.angle_gamma   90.00
#
_symmetry.space_group_name_H-M   'P 1'
#
loop_
_entity.id
_entity.type
_entity.pdbx_description
1 polymer ?
#
loop_
_entity_poly.entity_id
_entity_poly.type
_entity_poly.pdbx_seq_one_letter_code
_entity_poly.pdbx_strand_id
1 'polypeptide(L)'
;MARATVPRRKGLVVIHVDGLSHAQLSTAVARGHMPFVARLLQTEGYAALPYRCGVPSTTPFAQAGILFGDNSEIPSYRWWDKKANLLVVFGSGSKFAQVAHRYFTGRVPLTQGGACIAALYRAGATDRFGPAYEERHMYRSGCPTTSSRSIEARCSREAGRQGAASRSRTRAAWRTFTSPICPAGSMPAPSSRDIRA
;
A
#
# COMPACT_ATOMS: atom_id res chain seq x y z
N MET A 1 48.04 -9.69 13.24
CA MET A 1 46.73 -10.15 13.73
C MET A 1 45.89 -10.58 12.54
N ALA A 2 45.51 -11.87 12.47
CA ALA A 2 44.69 -12.38 11.38
C ALA A 2 43.23 -11.90 11.54
N ARG A 3 42.71 -11.18 10.52
CA ARG A 3 41.32 -10.74 10.46
C ARG A 3 40.43 -11.97 10.38
N ALA A 4 39.63 -12.23 11.41
CA ALA A 4 38.69 -13.34 11.42
C ALA A 4 37.78 -13.26 10.19
N THR A 5 37.86 -14.28 9.32
CA THR A 5 37.02 -14.40 8.14
C THR A 5 35.63 -14.84 8.60
N VAL A 6 34.75 -13.89 8.87
CA VAL A 6 33.33 -14.19 9.14
C VAL A 6 32.79 -14.92 7.91
N PRO A 7 32.17 -16.10 8.06
CA PRO A 7 31.57 -16.81 6.94
C PRO A 7 30.61 -15.88 6.21
N ARG A 8 30.82 -15.67 4.90
CA ARG A 8 29.92 -14.91 4.04
C ARG A 8 28.60 -15.66 3.93
N ARG A 9 27.70 -15.49 4.90
CA ARG A 9 26.32 -15.97 4.77
C ARG A 9 25.68 -15.23 3.59
N LYS A 10 25.01 -15.99 2.72
CA LYS A 10 24.20 -15.41 1.65
C LYS A 10 23.02 -14.66 2.28
N GLY A 11 22.88 -13.38 1.95
CA GLY A 11 21.73 -12.57 2.33
C GLY A 11 20.77 -12.42 1.15
N LEU A 12 19.50 -12.10 1.45
CA LEU A 12 18.50 -11.74 0.45
C LEU A 12 18.29 -10.23 0.50
N VAL A 13 18.39 -9.57 -0.66
CA VAL A 13 17.97 -8.17 -0.83
C VAL A 13 16.80 -8.16 -1.80
N VAL A 14 15.67 -7.61 -1.35
CA VAL A 14 14.48 -7.43 -2.18
C VAL A 14 14.27 -5.95 -2.41
N ILE A 15 14.15 -5.54 -3.68
CA ILE A 15 13.83 -4.17 -4.07
C ILE A 15 12.40 -4.16 -4.62
N HIS A 16 11.52 -3.41 -3.96
CA HIS A 16 10.14 -3.22 -4.40
C HIS A 16 9.98 -1.82 -4.99
N VAL A 17 9.83 -1.73 -6.31
CA VAL A 17 9.55 -0.48 -7.02
C VAL A 17 8.04 -0.34 -7.15
N ASP A 18 7.45 0.54 -6.35
CA ASP A 18 6.00 0.75 -6.34
C ASP A 18 5.50 1.28 -7.69
N GLY A 19 4.36 0.77 -8.16
CA GLY A 19 3.74 1.17 -9.43
C GLY A 19 4.48 0.76 -10.71
N LEU A 20 5.56 -0.02 -10.65
CA LEU A 20 6.30 -0.45 -11.85
C LEU A 20 5.58 -1.59 -12.57
N SER A 21 5.01 -1.31 -13.75
CA SER A 21 4.42 -2.35 -14.60
C SER A 21 5.48 -3.08 -15.43
N HIS A 22 5.23 -4.35 -15.72
CA HIS A 22 6.08 -5.17 -16.58
C HIS A 22 6.26 -4.56 -17.99
N ALA A 23 5.18 -3.98 -18.54
CA ALA A 23 5.22 -3.32 -19.84
C ALA A 23 6.12 -2.07 -19.84
N GLN A 24 6.08 -1.27 -18.77
CA GLN A 24 6.94 -0.10 -18.62
C GLN A 24 8.41 -0.49 -18.42
N LEU A 25 8.68 -1.52 -17.60
CA LEU A 25 10.02 -2.08 -17.45
C LEU A 25 10.59 -2.54 -18.80
N SER A 26 9.81 -3.33 -19.55
CA SER A 26 10.21 -3.85 -20.86
C SER A 26 10.49 -2.72 -21.85
N THR A 27 9.62 -1.70 -21.89
CA THR A 27 9.79 -0.53 -22.75
C THR A 27 11.05 0.26 -22.40
N ALA A 28 11.31 0.49 -21.10
CA ALA A 28 12.48 1.24 -20.65
C ALA A 28 13.79 0.52 -20.95
N VAL A 29 13.82 -0.81 -20.81
CA VAL A 29 14.97 -1.64 -21.20
C VAL A 29 15.20 -1.57 -22.72
N ALA A 30 14.15 -1.74 -23.52
CA ALA A 30 14.26 -1.68 -24.98
C ALA A 30 14.73 -0.31 -25.51
N ARG A 31 14.37 0.78 -24.82
CA ARG A 31 14.82 2.15 -25.15
C ARG A 31 16.22 2.48 -24.63
N GLY A 32 16.91 1.55 -23.97
CA GLY A 32 18.25 1.77 -23.44
C GLY A 32 18.31 2.62 -22.16
N HIS A 33 17.18 2.90 -21.51
CA HIS A 33 17.15 3.70 -20.27
C HIS A 33 17.64 2.93 -19.03
N MET A 34 17.76 1.60 -19.12
CA MET A 34 18.11 0.72 -18.00
C MET A 34 19.29 -0.21 -18.36
N PRO A 35 20.50 0.31 -18.64
CA PRO A 35 21.62 -0.48 -19.13
C PRO A 35 22.06 -1.59 -18.17
N PHE A 36 22.00 -1.33 -16.86
CA PHE A 36 22.31 -2.34 -15.84
C PHE A 36 21.32 -3.51 -15.87
N VAL A 37 20.01 -3.23 -15.94
CA VAL A 37 18.97 -4.28 -15.99
C VAL A 37 19.02 -5.03 -17.32
N ALA A 38 19.29 -4.33 -18.43
CA ALA A 38 19.47 -4.96 -19.74
C ALA A 38 20.58 -6.02 -19.71
N ARG A 39 21.73 -5.71 -19.10
CA ARG A 39 22.83 -6.66 -18.90
C ARG A 39 22.40 -7.87 -18.07
N LEU A 40 21.71 -7.66 -16.94
CA LEU A 40 21.24 -8.78 -16.10
C LEU A 40 20.38 -9.77 -16.90
N LEU A 41 19.46 -9.23 -17.70
CA LEU A 41 18.54 -10.03 -18.51
C LEU A 41 19.24 -10.76 -19.67
N GLN A 42 20.23 -10.13 -20.31
CA GLN A 42 20.87 -10.67 -21.52
C GLN A 42 22.02 -11.62 -21.22
N THR A 43 22.83 -11.34 -20.19
CA THR A 43 24.11 -12.03 -19.97
C THR A 43 24.19 -12.80 -18.66
N GLU A 44 23.32 -12.51 -17.69
CA GLU A 44 23.41 -13.08 -16.34
C GLU A 44 22.26 -14.04 -16.00
N GLY A 45 21.41 -14.38 -16.99
CA GLY A 45 20.36 -15.39 -16.88
C GLY A 45 19.12 -14.95 -16.08
N TYR A 46 18.95 -13.65 -15.83
CA TYR A 46 17.76 -13.14 -15.16
C TYR A 46 16.57 -13.05 -16.13
N ALA A 47 15.36 -13.19 -15.60
CA ALA A 47 14.11 -13.07 -16.35
C ALA A 47 13.19 -11.99 -15.76
N ALA A 48 12.57 -11.19 -16.63
CA ALA A 48 11.54 -10.24 -16.25
C ALA A 48 10.16 -10.92 -16.33
N LEU A 49 9.70 -11.47 -15.20
CA LEU A 49 8.42 -12.16 -15.11
C LEU A 49 7.28 -11.20 -14.75
N PRO A 50 6.10 -11.30 -15.39
CA PRO A 50 4.94 -10.52 -14.99
C PRO A 50 4.43 -10.96 -13.61
N TYR A 51 4.15 -9.99 -12.75
CA TYR A 51 3.56 -10.24 -11.42
C TYR A 51 2.06 -9.94 -11.42
N ARG A 52 1.26 -10.82 -10.82
CA ARG A 52 -0.18 -10.59 -10.60
C ARG A 52 -0.35 -9.88 -9.26
N CYS A 53 -0.54 -8.56 -9.30
CA CYS A 53 -0.72 -7.74 -8.09
C CYS A 53 -2.03 -8.01 -7.33
N GLY A 54 -3.00 -8.70 -7.96
CA GLY A 54 -4.29 -9.02 -7.37
C GLY A 54 -5.19 -7.80 -7.21
N VAL A 55 -6.36 -8.03 -6.60
CA VAL A 55 -7.37 -6.99 -6.32
C VAL A 55 -7.61 -6.99 -4.81
N PRO A 56 -7.42 -5.84 -4.13
CA PRO A 56 -7.07 -4.52 -4.65
C PRO A 56 -5.58 -4.39 -5.02
N SER A 57 -5.27 -3.72 -6.13
CA SER A 57 -3.87 -3.48 -6.55
C SER A 57 -3.21 -2.32 -5.79
N THR A 58 -3.31 -2.33 -4.46
CA THR A 58 -2.76 -1.29 -3.58
C THR A 58 -1.43 -1.75 -2.95
N THR A 59 -0.53 -0.81 -2.66
CA THR A 59 0.76 -1.07 -2.01
C THR A 59 0.65 -1.95 -0.76
N PRO A 60 -0.26 -1.70 0.22
CA PRO A 60 -0.35 -2.55 1.40
C PRO A 60 -0.82 -3.97 1.09
N PHE A 61 -1.68 -4.17 0.09
CA PHE A 61 -2.13 -5.49 -0.32
C PHE A 61 -0.99 -6.29 -0.99
N ALA A 62 -0.26 -5.65 -1.90
CA ALA A 62 0.89 -6.27 -2.56
C ALA A 62 2.01 -6.60 -1.57
N GLN A 63 2.37 -5.65 -0.70
CA GLN A 63 3.43 -5.86 0.30
C GLN A 63 3.06 -6.92 1.33
N ALA A 64 1.80 -7.03 1.74
CA ALA A 64 1.36 -8.10 2.65
C ALA A 64 1.60 -9.49 2.02
N GLY A 65 1.26 -9.65 0.75
CA GLY A 65 1.49 -10.90 0.00
C GLY A 65 2.98 -11.24 -0.10
N ILE A 66 3.82 -10.27 -0.42
CA ILE A 66 5.29 -10.46 -0.53
C ILE A 66 5.91 -10.80 0.83
N LEU A 67 5.51 -10.09 1.89
CA LEU A 67 6.19 -10.14 3.19
C LEU A 67 5.67 -11.24 4.12
N PHE A 68 4.40 -11.63 3.99
CA PHE A 68 3.75 -12.59 4.87
C PHE A 68 3.19 -13.81 4.14
N GLY A 69 3.21 -13.82 2.80
CA GLY A 69 2.56 -14.85 2.00
C GLY A 69 1.04 -14.83 2.09
N ASP A 70 0.45 -13.74 2.59
CA ASP A 70 -0.99 -13.57 2.75
C ASP A 70 -1.37 -12.09 2.66
N ASN A 71 -2.41 -11.80 1.90
CA ASN A 71 -3.02 -10.49 1.78
C ASN A 71 -4.55 -10.53 1.75
N SER A 72 -5.15 -11.69 2.02
CA SER A 72 -6.60 -11.94 1.87
C SER A 72 -7.48 -10.97 2.65
N GLU A 73 -7.02 -10.54 3.83
CA GLU A 73 -7.76 -9.66 4.73
C GLU A 73 -7.33 -8.19 4.64
N ILE A 74 -6.52 -7.79 3.63
CA ILE A 74 -6.05 -6.41 3.47
C ILE A 74 -6.89 -5.69 2.41
N PRO A 75 -7.84 -4.81 2.79
CA PRO A 75 -8.83 -4.30 1.85
C PRO A 75 -8.39 -3.05 1.07
N SER A 76 -7.45 -2.26 1.60
CA SER A 76 -7.04 -0.97 1.02
C SER A 76 -5.92 -0.33 1.84
N TYR A 77 -5.60 0.94 1.53
CA TYR A 77 -4.72 1.79 2.33
C TYR A 77 -5.34 2.28 3.64
N ARG A 78 -6.68 2.28 3.74
CA ARG A 78 -7.44 2.78 4.89
C ARG A 78 -8.76 2.03 5.06
N TRP A 79 -8.99 1.44 6.22
CA TRP A 79 -10.22 0.71 6.52
C TRP A 79 -10.55 0.69 8.01
N TRP A 80 -11.77 0.28 8.34
CA TRP A 80 -12.22 0.10 9.71
C TRP A 80 -12.16 -1.37 10.12
N ASP A 81 -11.33 -1.72 11.10
CA ASP A 81 -11.35 -3.04 11.75
C ASP A 81 -12.48 -3.06 12.78
N LYS A 82 -13.59 -3.73 12.44
CA LYS A 82 -14.78 -3.82 13.30
C LYS A 82 -14.51 -4.54 14.63
N LYS A 83 -13.63 -5.55 14.64
CA LYS A 83 -13.34 -6.34 15.85
C LYS A 83 -12.44 -5.56 16.81
N ALA A 84 -11.52 -4.75 16.27
CA ALA A 84 -10.67 -3.86 17.07
C ALA A 84 -11.32 -2.51 17.38
N ASN A 85 -12.46 -2.21 16.74
CA ASN A 85 -13.09 -0.89 16.75
C ASN A 85 -12.10 0.23 16.42
N LEU A 86 -11.28 -0.01 15.39
CA LEU A 86 -10.11 0.80 15.07
C LEU A 86 -10.09 1.18 13.60
N LEU A 87 -9.90 2.46 13.33
CA LEU A 87 -9.53 2.95 12.01
C LEU A 87 -8.05 2.66 11.74
N VAL A 88 -7.81 1.83 10.74
CA VAL A 88 -6.48 1.51 10.25
C VAL A 88 -6.17 2.37 9.04
N VAL A 89 -5.01 3.02 9.06
CA VAL A 89 -4.48 3.85 7.97
C VAL A 89 -2.98 3.60 7.90
N PHE A 90 -2.44 3.43 6.70
CA PHE A 90 -0.99 3.44 6.48
C PHE A 90 -0.49 4.88 6.30
N GLY A 91 0.74 5.19 6.75
CA GLY A 91 1.27 6.55 6.76
C GLY A 91 1.72 7.00 8.14
N SER A 92 1.84 8.32 8.35
CA SER A 92 2.23 8.88 9.64
C SER A 92 1.26 8.45 10.74
N GLY A 93 1.78 7.99 11.87
CA GLY A 93 0.94 7.58 13.00
C GLY A 93 0.09 6.34 12.73
N SER A 94 0.47 5.50 11.75
CA SER A 94 -0.25 4.25 11.47
C SER A 94 -0.40 3.38 12.72
N LYS A 95 -1.64 2.97 12.99
CA LYS A 95 -2.00 2.09 14.11
C LYS A 95 -2.04 0.61 13.73
N PHE A 96 -1.60 0.25 12.52
CA PHE A 96 -1.68 -1.14 12.03
C PHE A 96 -0.94 -2.13 12.95
N ALA A 97 0.14 -1.72 13.60
CA ALA A 97 0.88 -2.57 14.54
C ALA A 97 0.01 -3.13 15.67
N GLN A 98 -1.04 -2.41 16.09
CA GLN A 98 -1.96 -2.86 17.15
C GLN A 98 -2.80 -4.08 16.73
N VAL A 99 -3.05 -4.23 15.43
CA VAL A 99 -3.91 -5.29 14.87
C VAL A 99 -3.13 -6.31 14.04
N ALA A 100 -1.86 -6.05 13.73
CA ALA A 100 -1.03 -6.87 12.83
C ALA A 100 -1.01 -8.37 13.18
N HIS A 101 -0.97 -8.71 14.47
CA HIS A 101 -0.96 -10.10 14.95
C HIS A 101 -2.18 -10.90 14.48
N ARG A 102 -3.34 -10.25 14.27
CA ARG A 102 -4.58 -10.92 13.83
C ARG A 102 -4.56 -11.23 12.33
N TYR A 103 -4.03 -10.30 11.53
CA TYR A 103 -4.01 -10.40 10.07
C TYR A 103 -3.05 -11.47 9.55
N PHE A 104 -1.95 -11.73 10.28
CA PHE A 104 -0.89 -12.64 9.84
C PHE A 104 -0.65 -13.78 10.83
N THR A 105 -1.71 -14.21 11.53
CA THR A 105 -1.64 -15.33 12.48
C THR A 105 -1.11 -16.58 11.77
N GLY A 106 -0.09 -17.23 12.34
CA GLY A 106 0.51 -18.44 11.78
C GLY A 106 1.41 -18.21 10.56
N ARG A 107 1.71 -16.96 10.20
CA ARG A 107 2.64 -16.63 9.11
C ARG A 107 4.03 -16.32 9.67
N VAL A 108 5.06 -16.73 8.94
CA VAL A 108 6.45 -16.35 9.21
C VAL A 108 6.81 -15.20 8.28
N PRO A 109 7.16 -14.02 8.80
CA PRO A 109 7.40 -12.86 7.95
C PRO A 109 8.81 -12.90 7.32
N LEU A 110 8.90 -12.46 6.06
CA LEU A 110 10.11 -12.58 5.23
C LEU A 110 11.33 -11.83 5.81
N THR A 111 11.12 -10.72 6.51
CA THR A 111 12.20 -9.88 7.03
C THR A 111 12.53 -10.15 8.50
N GLN A 112 12.13 -11.30 9.05
CA GLN A 112 12.43 -11.68 10.43
C GLN A 112 13.94 -11.61 10.73
N GLY A 113 14.32 -10.78 11.70
CA GLY A 113 15.72 -10.58 12.09
C GLY A 113 16.57 -9.81 11.07
N GLY A 114 15.95 -9.26 10.02
CA GLY A 114 16.60 -8.43 9.01
C GLY A 114 16.30 -6.95 9.17
N ALA A 115 16.39 -6.22 8.06
CA ALA A 115 16.10 -4.79 7.97
C ALA A 115 15.03 -4.53 6.91
N CYS A 116 14.26 -3.47 7.11
CA CYS A 116 13.31 -3.00 6.11
C CYS A 116 13.37 -1.48 5.97
N ILE A 117 13.40 -1.00 4.73
CA ILE A 117 13.50 0.41 4.40
C ILE A 117 12.25 0.88 3.66
N ALA A 118 11.63 1.96 4.12
CA ALA A 118 10.47 2.61 3.50
C ALA A 118 9.26 1.69 3.22
N ALA A 119 9.11 0.58 3.94
CA ALA A 119 7.94 -0.29 3.82
C ALA A 119 6.81 0.08 4.78
N LEU A 120 5.58 -0.27 4.39
CA LEU A 120 4.39 -0.09 5.21
C LEU A 120 4.36 -1.05 6.41
N TYR A 121 4.91 -2.25 6.22
CA TYR A 121 5.02 -3.28 7.26
C TYR A 121 6.45 -3.44 7.73
N ARG A 122 6.61 -3.72 9.03
CA ARG A 122 7.91 -4.12 9.58
C ARG A 122 8.26 -5.57 9.26
N ALA A 123 7.26 -6.44 9.18
CA ALA A 123 7.42 -7.87 8.89
C ALA A 123 8.59 -8.54 9.67
N GLY A 124 8.68 -8.26 10.97
CA GLY A 124 9.72 -8.86 11.82
C GLY A 124 11.13 -8.29 11.67
N ALA A 125 11.33 -7.23 10.88
CA ALA A 125 12.63 -6.55 10.77
C ALA A 125 13.04 -5.93 12.11
N THR A 126 14.27 -6.19 12.54
CA THR A 126 14.88 -5.57 13.72
C THR A 126 15.10 -4.09 13.46
N ASP A 127 15.69 -3.78 12.31
CA ASP A 127 15.99 -2.42 11.90
C ASP A 127 14.93 -1.87 10.94
N ARG A 128 14.51 -0.63 11.19
CA ARG A 128 13.60 0.10 10.30
C ARG A 128 14.21 1.45 9.97
N PHE A 129 14.36 1.70 8.68
CA PHE A 129 14.71 3.03 8.16
C PHE A 129 13.58 3.51 7.26
N GLY A 130 13.22 4.77 7.34
CA GLY A 130 12.21 5.32 6.44
C GLY A 130 12.12 6.82 6.59
N PRO A 131 11.89 7.56 5.51
CA PRO A 131 11.53 8.97 5.63
C PRO A 131 10.26 9.07 6.48
N ALA A 132 10.18 10.09 7.34
CA ALA A 132 8.91 10.45 7.95
C ALA A 132 7.92 10.76 6.82
N TYR A 133 6.91 9.92 6.65
CA TYR A 133 5.86 10.17 5.67
C TYR A 133 4.90 11.20 6.27
N GLU A 134 5.02 12.47 5.91
CA GLU A 134 3.97 13.45 6.21
C GLU A 134 2.83 13.30 5.19
N GLU A 135 1.62 13.02 5.67
CA GLU A 135 0.43 13.12 4.83
C GLU A 135 0.21 14.58 4.43
N ARG A 136 0.56 14.96 3.20
CA ARG A 136 0.08 16.21 2.61
C ARG A 136 -1.36 16.01 2.19
N HIS A 137 -2.29 16.31 3.10
CA HIS A 137 -3.66 16.60 2.71
C HIS A 137 -3.64 17.90 1.90
N MET A 138 -3.68 17.82 0.57
CA MET A 138 -4.11 18.98 -0.23
C MET A 138 -5.59 19.21 0.08
N TYR A 139 -5.85 19.92 1.17
CA TYR A 139 -7.14 20.52 1.40
C TYR A 139 -7.25 21.68 0.41
N ARG A 140 -8.05 21.52 -0.65
CA ARG A 140 -8.47 22.67 -1.45
C ARG A 140 -9.28 23.57 -0.52
N SER A 141 -8.67 24.66 -0.08
CA SER A 141 -9.28 25.69 0.78
C SER A 141 -10.59 26.15 0.15
N GLY A 142 -11.72 25.80 0.77
CA GLY A 142 -13.04 26.27 0.33
C GLY A 142 -14.23 25.31 0.52
N CYS A 143 -14.03 24.04 0.86
CA CYS A 143 -15.16 23.13 1.11
C CYS A 143 -15.61 23.20 2.60
N PRO A 144 -16.91 23.18 2.94
CA PRO A 144 -17.37 23.18 4.33
C PRO A 144 -16.92 21.91 5.05
N THR A 145 -16.29 22.09 6.21
CA THR A 145 -15.69 21.02 7.03
C THR A 145 -16.75 20.10 7.65
N THR A 146 -16.72 18.82 7.31
CA THR A 146 -17.22 17.78 8.21
C THR A 146 -16.00 17.17 8.90
N SER A 147 -15.77 17.51 10.17
CA SER A 147 -14.55 17.12 10.90
C SER A 147 -14.33 15.59 10.93
N SER A 148 -13.08 15.15 11.02
CA SER A 148 -12.72 13.72 11.15
C SER A 148 -13.42 13.03 12.32
N ARG A 149 -13.66 13.75 13.42
CA ARG A 149 -14.46 13.28 14.57
C ARG A 149 -15.90 12.94 14.20
N SER A 150 -16.46 13.65 13.23
CA SER A 150 -17.83 13.43 12.75
C SER A 150 -17.97 12.11 11.97
N ILE A 151 -16.92 11.71 11.25
CA ILE A 151 -16.90 10.45 10.48
C ILE A 151 -16.74 9.26 11.44
N GLU A 152 -15.83 9.34 12.41
CA GLU A 152 -15.66 8.33 13.46
C GLU A 152 -16.96 8.15 14.27
N ALA A 153 -17.63 9.25 14.64
CA ALA A 153 -18.89 9.22 15.38
C ALA A 153 -20.08 8.72 14.53
N ARG A 154 -20.06 8.87 13.20
CA ARG A 154 -21.12 8.39 12.30
C ARG A 154 -20.98 6.89 12.02
N CYS A 155 -19.77 6.42 11.71
CA CYS A 155 -19.49 4.99 11.55
C CYS A 155 -19.75 4.19 12.85
N SER A 156 -19.40 4.75 14.02
CA SER A 156 -19.67 4.09 15.31
C SER A 156 -21.18 3.92 15.59
N ARG A 157 -22.01 4.89 15.17
CA ARG A 157 -23.48 4.81 15.32
C ARG A 157 -24.13 3.81 14.35
N GLU A 158 -23.62 3.68 13.12
CA GLU A 158 -24.11 2.69 12.16
C GLU A 158 -23.69 1.26 12.50
N ALA A 159 -22.48 1.07 13.04
CA ALA A 159 -22.02 -0.23 13.53
C ALA A 159 -22.87 -0.73 14.72
N GLY A 160 -23.27 0.18 15.63
CA GLY A 160 -24.18 -0.14 16.73
C GLY A 160 -25.59 -0.58 16.29
N ARG A 161 -26.10 -0.04 15.18
CA ARG A 161 -27.40 -0.47 14.60
C ARG A 161 -27.35 -1.84 13.92
N GLN A 162 -26.21 -2.19 13.31
CA GLN A 162 -26.05 -3.49 12.63
C GLN A 162 -25.82 -4.65 13.60
N GLY A 163 -25.39 -4.39 14.84
CA GLY A 163 -25.21 -5.40 15.89
C GLY A 163 -26.51 -6.02 16.43
N ALA A 164 -27.68 -5.45 16.12
CA ALA A 164 -28.98 -5.93 16.59
C ALA A 164 -29.68 -6.93 15.63
N ALA A 165 -29.16 -7.15 14.41
CA ALA A 165 -29.72 -8.09 13.45
C ALA A 165 -28.95 -9.42 13.47
N SER A 166 -29.59 -10.46 14.02
CA SER A 166 -29.02 -11.79 14.27
C SER A 166 -28.62 -12.57 13.02
N ARG A 167 -27.49 -13.29 13.15
CA ARG A 167 -27.17 -14.63 12.63
C ARG A 167 -27.98 -15.12 11.41
N SER A 168 -27.35 -15.09 10.24
CA SER A 168 -27.22 -16.23 9.31
C SER A 168 -26.81 -15.73 7.91
N ARG A 169 -26.01 -16.55 7.23
CA ARG A 169 -25.55 -16.49 5.82
C ARG A 169 -24.22 -15.79 5.55
N THR A 170 -23.29 -16.68 5.19
CA THR A 170 -22.07 -16.56 4.42
C THR A 170 -22.26 -15.83 3.07
N ARG A 171 -21.13 -15.29 2.58
CA ARG A 171 -20.82 -14.76 1.23
C ARG A 171 -21.23 -13.31 0.90
N ALA A 172 -20.19 -12.54 0.58
CA ALA A 172 -20.14 -11.41 -0.36
C ALA A 172 -21.12 -10.25 -0.15
N ALA A 173 -20.63 -9.16 0.43
CA ALA A 173 -21.15 -7.82 0.17
C ALA A 173 -20.05 -6.78 0.37
N TRP A 174 -19.13 -6.68 -0.59
CA TRP A 174 -18.32 -5.47 -0.75
C TRP A 174 -19.24 -4.39 -1.32
N ARG A 175 -19.94 -3.66 -0.44
CA ARG A 175 -20.56 -2.39 -0.83
C ARG A 175 -19.44 -1.36 -0.89
N THR A 176 -19.03 -1.00 -2.10
CA THR A 176 -18.26 0.21 -2.37
C THR A 176 -19.01 1.40 -1.77
N PHE A 177 -18.45 2.00 -0.73
CA PHE A 177 -18.89 3.29 -0.23
C PHE A 177 -18.40 4.33 -1.24
N THR A 178 -19.17 4.56 -2.30
CA THR A 178 -18.97 5.70 -3.18
C THR A 178 -19.32 6.95 -2.38
N SER A 179 -18.31 7.74 -2.01
CA SER A 179 -18.55 9.14 -1.65
C SER A 179 -19.34 9.81 -2.79
N PRO A 180 -20.29 10.72 -2.49
CA PRO A 180 -20.97 11.45 -3.54
C PRO A 180 -19.93 12.30 -4.29
N ILE A 181 -19.68 11.93 -5.54
CA ILE A 181 -18.97 12.77 -6.50
C ILE A 181 -19.86 14.00 -6.70
N CYS A 182 -19.36 15.19 -6.35
CA CYS A 182 -20.02 16.45 -6.71
C CYS A 182 -20.24 16.49 -8.23
N PRO A 183 -21.42 16.92 -8.72
CA PRO A 183 -21.65 17.04 -10.15
C PRO A 183 -20.65 18.04 -10.76
N ALA A 184 -20.10 17.68 -11.91
CA ALA A 184 -19.18 18.53 -12.67
C ALA A 184 -19.90 19.85 -13.04
N GLY A 185 -19.51 20.94 -12.39
CA GLY A 185 -19.87 22.29 -12.84
C GLY A 185 -19.20 22.57 -14.18
N SER A 186 -19.98 23.08 -15.12
CA SER A 186 -19.58 23.51 -16.47
C SER A 186 -18.31 24.36 -16.46
N MET A 187 -17.26 23.92 -17.17
CA MET A 187 -16.11 24.75 -17.49
C MET A 187 -16.51 25.81 -18.54
N PRO A 188 -16.18 27.11 -18.36
CA PRO A 188 -16.22 28.06 -19.46
C PRO A 188 -15.07 27.79 -20.45
N ALA A 189 -15.37 27.88 -21.75
CA ALA A 189 -14.41 27.70 -22.83
C ALA A 189 -13.28 28.75 -22.78
N PRO A 190 -12.03 28.39 -23.12
CA PRO A 190 -10.92 29.34 -23.14
C PRO A 190 -11.06 30.33 -24.30
N SER A 191 -10.97 31.62 -24.00
CA SER A 191 -10.92 32.71 -24.99
C SER A 191 -9.61 32.67 -25.76
N SER A 192 -9.70 32.73 -27.09
CA SER A 192 -8.59 32.82 -28.03
C SER A 192 -7.90 34.18 -27.96
N ARG A 193 -6.94 34.35 -27.06
CA ARG A 193 -5.90 35.37 -27.15
C ARG A 193 -4.71 34.93 -26.29
N ASP A 194 -3.53 35.00 -26.91
CA ASP A 194 -2.18 34.81 -26.34
C ASP A 194 -1.47 33.51 -26.75
N ILE A 195 -1.26 33.39 -28.06
CA ILE A 195 -0.05 32.77 -28.63
C ILE A 195 0.51 33.76 -29.66
N ARG A 196 1.66 34.37 -29.37
CA ARG A 196 2.58 34.91 -30.38
C ARG A 196 4.02 34.56 -29.98
N ALA A 197 4.66 33.91 -30.97
CA ALA A 197 6.08 33.63 -31.21
C ALA A 197 6.91 33.03 -30.07
#